data_AF-A0A2N9VUG0-F1
#
_entry.id   AF-A0A2N9VUG0-F1
#
_cell.length_a   1.000
_cell.length_b   1.000
_cell.length_c   1.000
_cell.angle_alpha   90.00
_cell.angle_beta   90.00
_cell.angle_gamma   90.00
#
_symmetry.space_group_name_H-M   'P 1'
#
loop_
_entity.id
_entity.type
_entity.pdbx_description
1 polymer ?
#
loop_
_entity_poly.entity_id
_entity_poly.type
_entity_poly.pdbx_seq_one_letter_code
_entity_poly.pdbx_strand_id
1 'polypeptide(L)'
;MRKAKGTGPKGNIPTSAAHRQSATKPRPQFAKSTRISDGDVQTKTTPRAEPQPKRVLIRRTGARPQEKTGLILETLPSDDYALLDSGNGLKLEQYGPYRIVRPEGQAIWLPASDRAEWDKADAIFTGNTDEEGVGRWHFPKVPLGETWPLAFDGIPFFGRFTSFRHVGVFPEQGTHWSHMDSLIRNAKRPVKVLNLFGYTGVASLVAARAGAEVTHVDASKKAIVWARENQEMAGLSGKPIRWICEDAMKFVAREERRGSGYDIILLDPPAYGRGPNGEVWQLFDNLPDMVDLCRAILTPNPLAVVLTAYSIRASFFAIHELMRDAFTGLGGEVQSGELILRERSSARALSTSLFSRWGAK
;
A
#
# COMPACT_ATOMS: atom_id res chain seq x y z
N MET A 1 -48.02 51.56 -52.70
CA MET A 1 -48.42 51.39 -54.13
C MET A 1 -47.69 50.15 -54.68
N ARG A 2 -48.35 49.21 -55.38
CA ARG A 2 -48.48 49.09 -56.87
C ARG A 2 -47.12 49.22 -57.61
N LYS A 3 -46.57 48.18 -58.28
CA LYS A 3 -46.99 47.45 -59.53
C LYS A 3 -46.83 48.30 -60.80
N ALA A 4 -46.45 47.81 -61.99
CA ALA A 4 -46.01 46.49 -62.54
C ALA A 4 -44.90 46.73 -63.61
N LYS A 5 -44.45 45.88 -64.56
CA LYS A 5 -44.77 44.54 -65.16
C LYS A 5 -43.38 43.89 -65.55
N GLY A 6 -43.14 42.81 -66.31
CA GLY A 6 -43.80 42.00 -67.36
C GLY A 6 -42.77 41.68 -68.48
N THR A 7 -42.77 40.61 -69.30
CA THR A 7 -43.58 39.36 -69.38
C THR A 7 -42.98 38.30 -70.36
N GLY A 8 -42.50 37.14 -69.87
CA GLY A 8 -42.44 35.79 -70.52
C GLY A 8 -41.79 35.60 -71.91
N PRO A 9 -41.96 34.41 -72.57
CA PRO A 9 -42.44 33.11 -72.06
C PRO A 9 -41.74 31.82 -72.62
N LYS A 10 -42.07 30.64 -72.04
CA LYS A 10 -41.99 29.24 -72.58
C LYS A 10 -40.63 28.61 -73.01
N GLY A 11 -40.42 27.35 -72.60
CA GLY A 11 -39.44 26.42 -73.23
C GLY A 11 -39.06 25.21 -72.35
N ASN A 12 -39.36 23.99 -72.80
CA ASN A 12 -38.97 22.71 -72.17
C ASN A 12 -39.42 21.55 -73.11
N ILE A 13 -38.81 20.36 -73.22
CA ILE A 13 -37.55 19.79 -72.69
C ILE A 13 -36.81 19.10 -73.89
N PRO A 14 -35.53 18.68 -73.78
CA PRO A 14 -35.30 17.25 -73.50
C PRO A 14 -34.08 16.94 -72.60
N THR A 15 -34.03 15.70 -72.12
CA THR A 15 -32.99 15.13 -71.25
C THR A 15 -31.72 14.72 -72.01
N SER A 16 -30.56 14.83 -71.35
CA SER A 16 -29.38 13.99 -71.63
C SER A 16 -28.87 13.36 -70.32
N ALA A 17 -28.27 12.17 -70.40
CA ALA A 17 -27.82 11.41 -69.23
C ALA A 17 -26.29 11.39 -69.12
N ALA A 18 -25.77 11.45 -67.90
CA ALA A 18 -24.36 11.25 -67.59
C ALA A 18 -24.19 10.29 -66.40
N HIS A 19 -23.19 9.42 -66.45
CA HIS A 19 -22.99 8.35 -65.48
C HIS A 19 -22.51 8.82 -64.11
N ARG A 20 -22.89 8.06 -63.06
CA ARG A 20 -22.07 7.97 -61.84
C ARG A 20 -20.76 7.26 -62.18
N GLN A 21 -19.62 7.83 -61.79
CA GLN A 21 -18.37 7.09 -61.65
C GLN A 21 -17.74 7.39 -60.29
N SER A 22 -17.42 6.35 -59.53
CA SER A 22 -16.74 6.43 -58.24
C SER A 22 -15.22 6.37 -58.46
N ALA A 23 -14.52 7.48 -58.24
CA ALA A 23 -13.07 7.56 -58.33
C ALA A 23 -12.43 7.59 -56.92
N THR A 24 -12.06 6.42 -56.40
CA THR A 24 -11.28 6.30 -55.16
C THR A 24 -9.85 6.77 -55.35
N LYS A 25 -9.38 7.72 -54.54
CA LYS A 25 -7.96 8.11 -54.49
C LYS A 25 -7.13 7.12 -53.66
N PRO A 26 -5.81 6.99 -53.92
CA PRO A 26 -5.06 5.79 -53.52
C PRO A 26 -4.74 5.70 -52.03
N ARG A 27 -4.65 4.46 -51.52
CA ARG A 27 -3.99 4.16 -50.25
C ARG A 27 -2.47 4.34 -50.39
N PRO A 28 -1.74 4.79 -49.35
CA PRO A 28 -0.28 4.72 -49.34
C PRO A 28 0.18 3.26 -49.42
N GLN A 29 1.28 3.01 -50.14
CA GLN A 29 1.85 1.68 -50.30
C GLN A 29 2.64 1.30 -49.04
N PHE A 30 2.33 0.14 -48.45
CA PHE A 30 3.17 -0.44 -47.42
C PHE A 30 4.49 -0.92 -48.02
N ALA A 31 5.61 -0.45 -47.47
CA ALA A 31 6.92 -1.03 -47.78
C ALA A 31 6.93 -2.52 -47.39
N LYS A 32 7.42 -3.38 -48.28
CA LYS A 32 7.55 -4.81 -48.00
C LYS A 32 8.65 -5.00 -46.95
N SER A 33 8.28 -5.46 -45.76
CA SER A 33 9.26 -5.91 -44.77
C SER A 33 10.05 -7.09 -45.34
N THR A 34 11.36 -6.94 -45.44
CA THR A 34 12.28 -8.03 -45.74
C THR A 34 12.25 -9.02 -44.57
N ARG A 35 12.01 -10.30 -44.86
CA ARG A 35 12.21 -11.35 -43.87
C ARG A 35 13.69 -11.43 -43.51
N ILE A 36 14.06 -10.90 -42.35
CA ILE A 36 15.27 -11.34 -41.66
C ILE A 36 14.99 -12.77 -41.19
N SER A 37 15.93 -13.68 -41.45
CA SER A 37 15.84 -15.09 -41.07
C SER A 37 15.82 -15.25 -39.55
N ASP A 38 15.09 -16.26 -39.07
CA ASP A 38 15.06 -16.62 -37.66
C ASP A 38 16.48 -16.93 -37.13
N GLY A 39 16.95 -16.08 -36.22
CA GLY A 39 18.14 -16.30 -35.41
C GLY A 39 17.76 -16.14 -33.94
N ASP A 40 18.29 -17.02 -33.07
CA ASP A 40 17.81 -17.24 -31.71
C ASP A 40 17.71 -15.98 -30.83
N VAL A 41 16.57 -15.29 -30.88
CA VAL A 41 16.10 -14.45 -29.77
C VAL A 41 15.47 -15.37 -28.75
N GLN A 42 16.29 -15.93 -27.86
CA GLN A 42 15.81 -16.65 -26.68
C GLN A 42 15.04 -15.70 -25.77
N THR A 43 13.74 -15.59 -26.00
CA THR A 43 12.78 -15.04 -25.06
C THR A 43 12.82 -15.92 -23.82
N LYS A 44 13.55 -15.47 -22.79
CA LYS A 44 13.53 -16.10 -21.47
C LYS A 44 12.14 -15.92 -20.86
N THR A 45 11.24 -16.84 -21.22
CA THR A 45 9.99 -17.12 -20.53
C THR A 45 10.33 -17.59 -19.13
N THR A 46 10.50 -16.65 -18.20
CA THR A 46 10.60 -16.94 -16.77
C THR A 46 9.45 -17.87 -16.41
N PRO A 47 9.70 -19.10 -15.93
CA PRO A 47 8.63 -20.03 -15.64
C PRO A 47 7.65 -19.39 -14.67
N ARG A 48 6.37 -19.35 -15.05
CA ARG A 48 5.30 -18.86 -14.18
C ARG A 48 5.38 -19.67 -12.90
N ALA A 49 5.64 -19.01 -11.76
CA ALA A 49 5.83 -19.69 -10.50
C ALA A 49 4.66 -20.63 -10.22
N GLU A 50 4.96 -21.92 -10.02
CA GLU A 50 3.94 -22.90 -9.65
C GLU A 50 3.31 -22.48 -8.31
N PRO A 51 2.00 -22.70 -8.10
CA PRO A 51 1.38 -22.45 -6.81
C PRO A 51 2.12 -23.22 -5.73
N GLN A 52 2.52 -22.55 -4.64
CA GLN A 52 3.01 -23.28 -3.48
C GLN A 52 1.90 -24.23 -3.00
N PRO A 53 2.23 -25.50 -2.65
CA PRO A 53 1.26 -26.38 -2.03
C PRO A 53 0.79 -25.73 -0.71
N LYS A 54 -0.52 -25.54 -0.54
CA LYS A 54 -1.08 -24.97 0.69
C LYS A 54 -0.63 -25.78 1.90
N ARG A 55 -0.29 -25.08 2.98
CA ARG A 55 0.21 -25.68 4.21
C ARG A 55 -0.88 -26.53 4.86
N VAL A 56 -0.53 -27.72 5.34
CA VAL A 56 -1.46 -28.54 6.12
C VAL A 56 -1.55 -27.94 7.52
N LEU A 57 -2.52 -27.05 7.72
CA LEU A 57 -2.76 -26.41 9.01
C LEU A 57 -3.34 -27.41 10.01
N ILE A 58 -2.63 -27.61 11.12
CA ILE A 58 -3.03 -28.52 12.21
C ILE A 58 -3.49 -27.69 13.39
N ARG A 59 -4.70 -27.97 13.91
CA ARG A 59 -5.24 -27.28 15.09
C ARG A 59 -4.28 -27.46 16.28
N ARG A 60 -3.76 -26.33 16.78
CA ARG A 60 -2.81 -26.30 17.90
C ARG A 60 -3.50 -26.67 19.21
N THR A 61 -2.78 -27.34 20.11
CA THR A 61 -3.29 -27.80 21.41
C THR A 61 -2.84 -26.90 22.56
N GLY A 62 -3.51 -27.00 23.71
CA GLY A 62 -3.29 -26.14 24.87
C GLY A 62 -4.32 -25.02 25.00
N ALA A 63 -4.08 -24.06 25.89
CA ALA A 63 -4.95 -22.91 26.09
C ALA A 63 -4.76 -21.87 24.97
N ARG A 64 -5.86 -21.24 24.53
CA ARG A 64 -5.79 -20.02 23.69
C ARG A 64 -5.12 -18.90 24.49
N PRO A 65 -4.48 -17.91 23.83
CA PRO A 65 -4.06 -16.68 24.50
C PRO A 65 -5.26 -15.95 25.15
N GLN A 66 -4.97 -15.11 26.14
CA GLN A 66 -5.94 -14.12 26.63
C GLN A 66 -6.37 -13.18 25.51
N GLU A 67 -7.46 -12.45 25.69
CA GLU A 67 -8.04 -11.60 24.64
C GLU A 67 -8.36 -10.19 25.12
N LYS A 68 -8.14 -9.23 24.22
CA LYS A 68 -8.64 -7.86 24.36
C LYS A 68 -9.09 -7.34 23.00
N THR A 69 -10.41 -7.34 22.79
CA THR A 69 -11.07 -6.97 21.53
C THR A 69 -11.66 -5.56 21.60
N GLY A 70 -12.05 -5.00 20.45
CA GLY A 70 -12.64 -3.66 20.37
C GLY A 70 -11.67 -2.52 20.70
N LEU A 71 -10.36 -2.76 20.58
CA LEU A 71 -9.36 -1.74 20.82
C LEU A 71 -9.30 -0.74 19.66
N ILE A 72 -9.51 0.53 19.95
CA ILE A 72 -9.29 1.61 19.00
C ILE A 72 -7.90 2.22 19.28
N LEU A 73 -6.99 2.12 18.33
CA LEU A 73 -5.66 2.73 18.39
C LEU A 73 -5.68 4.05 17.60
N GLU A 74 -5.49 5.16 18.31
CA GLU A 74 -5.65 6.49 17.76
C GLU A 74 -4.30 7.15 17.44
N THR A 75 -4.15 7.61 16.21
CA THR A 75 -3.06 8.52 15.83
C THR A 75 -3.55 9.95 15.85
N LEU A 76 -3.01 10.70 16.81
CA LEU A 76 -3.23 12.14 16.96
C LEU A 76 -2.32 12.92 15.97
N PRO A 77 -2.70 14.17 15.62
CA PRO A 77 -1.82 15.06 14.86
C PRO A 77 -0.46 15.31 15.54
N SER A 78 0.60 15.34 14.73
CA SER A 78 1.96 15.76 15.07
C SER A 78 2.35 17.01 14.26
N ASP A 79 3.63 17.41 14.35
CA ASP A 79 4.20 18.49 13.53
C ASP A 79 4.32 18.07 12.05
N ASP A 80 4.69 16.81 11.79
CA ASP A 80 4.89 16.24 10.46
C ASP A 80 3.61 15.66 9.81
N TYR A 81 2.57 15.34 10.59
CA TYR A 81 1.33 14.80 10.03
C TYR A 81 0.07 15.26 10.77
N ALA A 82 -0.97 15.60 10.02
CA ALA A 82 -2.32 15.78 10.56
C ALA A 82 -3.39 15.41 9.53
N LEU A 83 -4.40 14.64 9.93
CA LEU A 83 -5.68 14.65 9.22
C LEU A 83 -6.39 15.98 9.55
N LEU A 84 -6.46 16.88 8.59
CA LEU A 84 -7.04 18.21 8.80
C LEU A 84 -8.57 18.15 8.77
N ASP A 85 -9.14 17.53 7.73
CA ASP A 85 -10.59 17.40 7.52
C ASP A 85 -10.89 16.24 6.57
N SER A 86 -12.12 15.71 6.58
CA SER A 86 -12.57 14.72 5.58
C SER A 86 -14.06 14.80 5.29
N GLY A 87 -14.46 14.28 4.12
CA GLY A 87 -15.84 14.20 3.68
C GLY A 87 -15.97 14.16 2.16
N ASN A 88 -17.20 13.93 1.66
CA ASN A 88 -17.52 13.77 0.24
C ASN A 88 -16.63 12.75 -0.51
N GLY A 89 -16.19 11.69 0.19
CA GLY A 89 -15.29 10.67 -0.37
C GLY A 89 -13.81 11.11 -0.49
N LEU A 90 -13.42 12.21 0.16
CA LEU A 90 -12.07 12.77 0.16
C LEU A 90 -11.55 13.00 1.59
N LYS A 91 -10.24 13.14 1.73
CA LYS A 91 -9.56 13.67 2.93
C LYS A 91 -8.52 14.72 2.58
N LEU A 92 -8.37 15.69 3.48
CA LEU A 92 -7.36 16.76 3.46
C LEU A 92 -6.37 16.51 4.59
N GLU A 93 -5.10 16.35 4.25
CA GLU A 93 -4.04 15.96 5.17
C GLU A 93 -2.86 16.94 5.09
N GLN A 94 -2.25 17.26 6.23
CA GLN A 94 -0.95 17.91 6.30
C GLN A 94 0.13 16.82 6.32
N TYR A 95 1.14 16.93 5.47
CA TYR A 95 2.35 16.11 5.46
C TYR A 95 3.56 17.04 5.40
N GLY A 96 4.15 17.35 6.56
CA GLY A 96 5.22 18.32 6.71
C GLY A 96 4.81 19.68 6.11
N PRO A 97 5.53 20.21 5.11
CA PRO A 97 5.18 21.49 4.49
C PRO A 97 3.90 21.47 3.65
N TYR A 98 3.43 20.30 3.17
CA TYR A 98 2.39 20.22 2.13
C TYR A 98 1.01 19.85 2.67
N ARG A 99 -0.02 20.54 2.15
CA ARG A 99 -1.42 20.12 2.22
C ARG A 99 -1.75 19.22 1.03
N ILE A 100 -2.24 18.02 1.32
CA ILE A 100 -2.47 16.95 0.34
C ILE A 100 -3.93 16.51 0.41
N VAL A 101 -4.62 16.51 -0.74
CA VAL A 101 -5.98 15.96 -0.89
C VAL A 101 -5.93 14.60 -1.55
N ARG A 102 -6.60 13.61 -0.95
CA ARG A 102 -6.66 12.22 -1.45
C ARG A 102 -8.09 11.65 -1.41
N PRO A 103 -8.42 10.68 -2.29
CA PRO A 103 -9.63 9.88 -2.16
C PRO A 103 -9.65 9.05 -0.87
N GLU A 104 -10.83 9.01 -0.24
CA GLU A 104 -11.11 8.25 0.97
C GLU A 104 -12.58 7.79 0.96
N GLY A 105 -12.85 6.63 0.38
CA GLY A 105 -14.22 6.19 0.03
C GLY A 105 -15.17 5.98 1.21
N GLN A 106 -14.64 5.85 2.43
CA GLN A 106 -15.44 5.74 3.66
C GLN A 106 -15.86 7.11 4.25
N ALA A 107 -15.24 8.21 3.82
CA ALA A 107 -15.55 9.57 4.29
C ALA A 107 -16.85 10.10 3.65
N ILE A 108 -17.95 9.40 3.90
CA ILE A 108 -19.28 9.61 3.29
C ILE A 108 -20.08 10.78 3.92
N TRP A 109 -19.53 11.40 4.96
CA TRP A 109 -20.05 12.60 5.61
C TRP A 109 -19.65 13.88 4.85
N LEU A 110 -20.19 15.03 5.23
CA LEU A 110 -19.79 16.34 4.68
C LEU A 110 -18.48 16.83 5.36
N PRO A 111 -17.57 17.52 4.65
CA PRO A 111 -16.44 18.24 5.26
C PRO A 111 -16.91 19.22 6.35
N ALA A 112 -16.08 19.43 7.37
CA ALA A 112 -16.37 20.38 8.45
C ALA A 112 -15.78 21.77 8.21
N SER A 113 -14.75 21.86 7.36
CA SER A 113 -14.14 23.12 6.92
C SER A 113 -14.89 23.73 5.74
N ASP A 114 -14.72 25.03 5.51
CA ASP A 114 -15.16 25.64 4.26
C ASP A 114 -14.31 25.16 3.07
N ARG A 115 -14.76 25.51 1.85
CA ARG A 115 -14.02 25.15 0.63
C ARG A 115 -12.67 25.86 0.53
N ALA A 116 -12.50 27.03 1.13
CA ALA A 116 -11.25 27.79 1.07
C ALA A 116 -10.11 27.12 1.86
N GLU A 117 -10.40 26.30 2.87
CA GLU A 117 -9.37 25.43 3.49
C GLU A 117 -8.91 24.29 2.56
N TRP A 118 -9.80 23.75 1.73
CA TRP A 118 -9.50 22.68 0.77
C TRP A 118 -8.81 23.21 -0.49
N ASP A 119 -9.21 24.38 -0.99
CA ASP A 119 -8.57 25.04 -2.13
C ASP A 119 -7.11 25.51 -1.80
N LYS A 120 -6.69 25.46 -0.51
CA LYS A 120 -5.29 25.64 -0.07
C LYS A 120 -4.38 24.41 -0.29
N ALA A 121 -4.86 23.33 -0.91
CA ALA A 121 -4.04 22.15 -1.20
C ALA A 121 -2.83 22.46 -2.10
N ASP A 122 -1.68 21.88 -1.77
CA ASP A 122 -0.45 21.91 -2.58
C ASP A 122 -0.44 20.77 -3.61
N ALA A 123 -1.03 19.63 -3.26
CA ALA A 123 -1.17 18.46 -4.12
C ALA A 123 -2.54 17.79 -3.99
N ILE A 124 -3.10 17.34 -5.11
CA ILE A 124 -4.39 16.64 -5.20
C ILE A 124 -4.19 15.36 -6.01
N PHE A 125 -4.52 14.19 -5.45
CA PHE A 125 -4.48 12.93 -6.21
C PHE A 125 -5.76 12.76 -7.05
N THR A 126 -5.59 12.44 -8.33
CA THR A 126 -6.68 12.23 -9.29
C THR A 126 -6.43 10.94 -10.09
N GLY A 127 -7.45 10.10 -10.31
CA GLY A 127 -7.29 8.83 -11.02
C GLY A 127 -8.15 7.71 -10.43
N ASN A 128 -7.69 6.46 -10.57
CA ASN A 128 -8.37 5.34 -9.92
C ASN A 128 -8.22 5.45 -8.39
N THR A 129 -9.31 5.18 -7.67
CA THR A 129 -9.39 5.25 -6.20
C THR A 129 -9.01 3.94 -5.50
N ASP A 130 -8.85 2.85 -6.25
CA ASP A 130 -8.30 1.58 -5.74
C ASP A 130 -6.91 1.79 -5.12
N GLU A 131 -6.48 0.87 -4.23
CA GLU A 131 -5.19 1.01 -3.53
C GLU A 131 -3.98 0.90 -4.47
N GLU A 132 -4.01 -0.09 -5.37
CA GLU A 132 -3.09 -0.22 -6.51
C GLU A 132 -3.55 0.62 -7.72
N GLY A 133 -4.47 1.57 -7.50
CA GLY A 133 -5.06 2.42 -8.52
C GLY A 133 -4.07 3.43 -9.08
N VAL A 134 -3.77 3.32 -10.38
CA VAL A 134 -2.93 4.30 -11.08
C VAL A 134 -3.68 5.63 -11.23
N GLY A 135 -2.99 6.72 -10.90
CA GLY A 135 -3.48 8.08 -11.04
C GLY A 135 -2.36 9.08 -11.34
N ARG A 136 -2.65 10.36 -11.07
CA ARG A 136 -1.81 11.52 -11.33
C ARG A 136 -2.00 12.54 -10.21
N TRP A 137 -0.90 13.15 -9.79
CA TRP A 137 -0.92 14.30 -8.90
C TRP A 137 -1.12 15.58 -9.71
N HIS A 138 -2.08 16.39 -9.28
CA HIS A 138 -2.25 17.76 -9.72
C HIS A 138 -1.71 18.69 -8.63
N PHE A 139 -0.89 19.67 -9.01
CA PHE A 139 -0.30 20.65 -8.10
C PHE A 139 -0.90 22.04 -8.44
N PRO A 140 -1.87 22.56 -7.65
CA PRO A 140 -2.62 23.77 -8.05
C PRO A 140 -1.80 25.07 -8.04
N LYS A 141 -0.72 25.12 -7.24
CA LYS A 141 0.07 26.33 -6.99
C LYS A 141 1.33 26.40 -7.85
N VAL A 142 2.21 25.42 -7.67
CA VAL A 142 3.51 25.26 -8.37
C VAL A 142 3.82 23.77 -8.52
N PRO A 143 4.59 23.34 -9.53
CA PRO A 143 5.06 21.96 -9.63
C PRO A 143 5.94 21.59 -8.41
N LEU A 144 5.66 20.44 -7.79
CA LEU A 144 6.43 19.91 -6.67
C LEU A 144 7.43 18.84 -7.14
N GLY A 145 8.53 18.65 -6.39
CA GLY A 145 9.48 17.55 -6.59
C GLY A 145 8.90 16.19 -6.20
N GLU A 146 9.56 15.08 -6.57
CA GLU A 146 9.08 13.73 -6.25
C GLU A 146 8.98 13.48 -4.74
N THR A 147 9.89 14.03 -3.95
CA THR A 147 10.01 13.80 -2.50
C THR A 147 10.07 15.08 -1.68
N TRP A 148 9.76 14.95 -0.38
CA TRP A 148 9.97 15.98 0.63
C TRP A 148 10.32 15.33 1.99
N PRO A 149 11.03 16.04 2.89
CA PRO A 149 11.32 15.51 4.22
C PRO A 149 10.05 15.41 5.08
N LEU A 150 9.97 14.33 5.83
CA LEU A 150 9.06 14.09 6.94
C LEU A 150 9.86 13.48 8.09
N ALA A 151 9.33 13.50 9.32
CA ALA A 151 9.84 12.71 10.42
C ALA A 151 8.76 11.95 11.21
N PHE A 152 9.18 10.89 11.89
CA PHE A 152 8.42 10.22 12.94
C PHE A 152 9.33 10.02 14.14
N ASP A 153 8.98 10.61 15.29
CA ASP A 153 9.76 10.53 16.54
C ASP A 153 11.26 10.86 16.32
N GLY A 154 11.53 11.89 15.51
CA GLY A 154 12.89 12.31 15.15
C GLY A 154 13.66 11.41 14.19
N ILE A 155 13.05 10.35 13.63
CA ILE A 155 13.59 9.63 12.46
C ILE A 155 13.10 10.33 11.20
N PRO A 156 13.97 10.97 10.41
CA PRO A 156 13.58 11.55 9.13
C PRO A 156 13.46 10.48 8.04
N PHE A 157 12.50 10.66 7.13
CA PHE A 157 12.27 9.84 5.95
C PHE A 157 11.61 10.68 4.84
N PHE A 158 11.54 10.16 3.63
CA PHE A 158 10.90 10.86 2.51
C PHE A 158 9.40 10.59 2.41
N GLY A 159 8.59 11.64 2.50
CA GLY A 159 7.30 11.68 1.82
C GLY A 159 7.53 11.69 0.31
N ARG A 160 6.65 11.04 -0.47
CA ARG A 160 6.85 10.84 -1.92
C ARG A 160 5.56 10.84 -2.73
N PHE A 161 5.51 11.66 -3.79
CA PHE A 161 4.46 11.58 -4.80
C PHE A 161 4.77 10.42 -5.76
N THR A 162 3.83 9.48 -5.87
CA THR A 162 3.97 8.28 -6.71
C THR A 162 2.84 8.21 -7.75
N SER A 163 2.87 7.23 -8.65
CA SER A 163 1.75 6.96 -9.57
C SER A 163 0.47 6.43 -8.89
N PHE A 164 0.50 6.22 -7.57
CA PHE A 164 -0.60 5.69 -6.75
C PHE A 164 -0.97 6.66 -5.61
N ARG A 165 -2.09 6.39 -4.92
CA ARG A 165 -2.62 7.23 -3.82
C ARG A 165 -1.74 7.31 -2.56
N HIS A 166 -0.72 6.45 -2.44
CA HIS A 166 0.16 6.39 -1.27
C HIS A 166 1.30 7.43 -1.36
N VAL A 167 1.60 8.09 -0.24
CA VAL A 167 2.57 9.20 -0.15
C VAL A 167 3.92 8.80 0.48
N GLY A 168 4.26 7.50 0.45
CA GLY A 168 5.50 6.98 1.04
C GLY A 168 5.42 6.63 2.53
N VAL A 169 4.31 6.91 3.22
CA VAL A 169 4.09 6.54 4.63
C VAL A 169 2.61 6.35 4.95
N PHE A 170 2.33 5.54 5.97
CA PHE A 170 1.04 5.33 6.62
C PHE A 170 1.17 5.78 8.10
N PRO A 171 0.91 7.05 8.44
CA PRO A 171 1.16 7.61 9.78
C PRO A 171 0.42 6.88 10.92
N GLU A 172 -0.74 6.29 10.64
CA GLU A 172 -1.55 5.49 11.56
C GLU A 172 -0.77 4.34 12.24
N GLN A 173 0.20 3.76 11.51
CA GLN A 173 1.06 2.67 11.96
C GLN A 173 2.03 3.13 13.09
N GLY A 174 2.16 4.43 13.34
CA GLY A 174 2.98 4.99 14.42
C GLY A 174 2.65 4.42 15.80
N THR A 175 1.38 4.09 16.05
CA THR A 175 0.94 3.42 17.30
C THR A 175 1.58 2.03 17.49
N HIS A 176 1.85 1.31 16.41
CA HIS A 176 2.57 0.04 16.43
C HIS A 176 4.09 0.24 16.51
N TRP A 177 4.62 1.26 15.83
CA TRP A 177 6.05 1.58 15.84
C TRP A 177 6.54 1.96 17.25
N SER A 178 5.83 2.85 17.96
CA SER A 178 6.17 3.25 19.33
C SER A 178 6.06 2.08 20.33
N HIS A 179 5.09 1.18 20.12
CA HIS A 179 4.99 -0.04 20.92
C HIS A 179 6.17 -1.00 20.68
N MET A 180 6.57 -1.19 19.42
CA MET A 180 7.74 -2.02 19.07
C MET A 180 9.05 -1.43 19.61
N ASP A 181 9.27 -0.12 19.48
CA ASP A 181 10.44 0.57 20.06
C ASP A 181 10.52 0.33 21.58
N SER A 182 9.37 0.46 22.27
CA SER A 182 9.23 0.17 23.70
C SER A 182 9.57 -1.28 24.05
N LEU A 183 9.08 -2.27 23.28
CA LEU A 183 9.41 -3.69 23.48
C LEU A 183 10.91 -3.95 23.31
N ILE A 184 11.53 -3.39 22.27
CA ILE A 184 12.96 -3.60 21.97
C ILE A 184 13.83 -3.05 23.10
N ARG A 185 13.56 -1.83 23.58
CA ARG A 185 14.33 -1.22 24.69
C ARG A 185 14.14 -1.96 26.01
N ASN A 186 12.90 -2.38 26.32
CA ASN A 186 12.59 -3.06 27.57
C ASN A 186 13.12 -4.51 27.64
N ALA A 187 13.37 -5.16 26.49
CA ALA A 187 13.89 -6.52 26.43
C ALA A 187 15.30 -6.68 27.04
N LYS A 188 16.11 -5.61 27.08
CA LYS A 188 17.47 -5.59 27.69
C LYS A 188 18.43 -6.68 27.16
N ARG A 189 18.21 -7.13 25.92
CA ARG A 189 18.99 -8.13 25.18
C ARG A 189 18.97 -7.78 23.68
N PRO A 190 19.82 -8.38 22.83
CA PRO A 190 19.63 -8.32 21.38
C PRO A 190 18.23 -8.82 21.00
N VAL A 191 17.54 -8.09 20.12
CA VAL A 191 16.20 -8.40 19.63
C VAL A 191 16.23 -8.54 18.10
N LYS A 192 15.66 -9.62 17.57
CA LYS A 192 15.54 -9.88 16.13
C LYS A 192 14.16 -9.50 15.63
N VAL A 193 14.08 -8.53 14.73
CA VAL A 193 12.83 -8.03 14.15
C VAL A 193 12.73 -8.48 12.70
N LEU A 194 11.61 -9.08 12.32
CA LEU A 194 11.21 -9.33 10.94
C LEU A 194 10.11 -8.35 10.56
N ASN A 195 10.27 -7.65 9.43
CA ASN A 195 9.24 -6.79 8.86
C ASN A 195 8.86 -7.32 7.46
N LEU A 196 7.65 -7.88 7.34
CA LEU A 196 7.11 -8.47 6.11
C LEU A 196 6.16 -7.48 5.43
N PHE A 197 6.28 -7.35 4.09
CA PHE A 197 5.62 -6.31 3.30
C PHE A 197 6.07 -4.90 3.76
N GLY A 198 7.37 -4.77 4.04
CA GLY A 198 7.92 -3.64 4.80
C GLY A 198 7.86 -2.27 4.11
N TYR A 199 7.50 -2.21 2.82
CA TYR A 199 7.28 -0.98 2.05
C TYR A 199 8.46 0.00 2.15
N THR A 200 8.24 1.27 2.53
CA THR A 200 9.27 2.30 2.70
C THR A 200 10.06 2.19 4.00
N GLY A 201 9.82 1.15 4.80
CA GLY A 201 10.72 0.70 5.86
C GLY A 201 10.74 1.52 7.16
N VAL A 202 9.84 2.49 7.37
CA VAL A 202 9.83 3.34 8.58
C VAL A 202 9.83 2.49 9.87
N ALA A 203 9.03 1.42 9.94
CA ALA A 203 9.05 0.46 11.04
C ALA A 203 10.44 -0.20 11.25
N SER A 204 11.12 -0.57 10.15
CA SER A 204 12.47 -1.14 10.18
C SER A 204 13.51 -0.13 10.70
N LEU A 205 13.35 1.16 10.40
CA LEU A 205 14.21 2.23 10.91
C LEU A 205 13.98 2.46 12.41
N VAL A 206 12.71 2.46 12.86
CA VAL A 206 12.35 2.53 14.29
C VAL A 206 12.99 1.38 15.06
N ALA A 207 12.86 0.15 14.58
CA ALA A 207 13.46 -1.04 15.19
C ALA A 207 15.01 -0.96 15.25
N ALA A 208 15.65 -0.56 14.14
CA ALA A 208 17.09 -0.43 14.05
C ALA A 208 17.65 0.69 14.94
N ARG A 209 16.90 1.81 15.08
CA ARG A 209 17.21 2.88 16.03
C ARG A 209 17.12 2.38 17.47
N ALA A 210 16.04 1.67 17.83
CA ALA A 210 15.83 1.09 19.16
C ALA A 210 16.89 0.06 19.57
N GLY A 211 17.57 -0.56 18.60
CA GLY A 211 18.72 -1.44 18.82
C GLY A 211 18.57 -2.87 18.29
N ALA A 212 17.51 -3.17 17.54
CA ALA A 212 17.27 -4.50 17.00
C ALA A 212 18.16 -4.84 15.78
N GLU A 213 18.43 -6.14 15.62
CA GLU A 213 18.81 -6.74 14.33
C GLU A 213 17.55 -6.85 13.47
N VAL A 214 17.51 -6.20 12.31
CA VAL A 214 16.30 -6.11 11.48
C VAL A 214 16.47 -6.89 10.18
N THR A 215 15.52 -7.76 9.86
CA THR A 215 15.31 -8.21 8.47
C THR A 215 14.05 -7.54 7.92
N HIS A 216 14.20 -6.88 6.78
CA HIS A 216 13.10 -6.24 6.05
C HIS A 216 12.87 -7.01 4.75
N VAL A 217 11.63 -7.38 4.47
CA VAL A 217 11.23 -8.15 3.29
C VAL A 217 10.13 -7.42 2.54
N ASP A 218 10.36 -7.16 1.25
CA ASP A 218 9.36 -6.63 0.33
C ASP A 218 9.55 -7.24 -1.06
N ALA A 219 8.48 -7.43 -1.82
CA ALA A 219 8.55 -7.94 -3.19
C ALA A 219 8.99 -6.85 -4.20
N SER A 220 8.74 -5.59 -3.89
CA SER A 220 9.04 -4.45 -4.75
C SER A 220 10.49 -3.99 -4.56
N LYS A 221 11.32 -4.26 -5.56
CA LYS A 221 12.68 -3.67 -5.66
C LYS A 221 12.66 -2.14 -5.54
N LYS A 222 11.56 -1.47 -5.94
CA LYS A 222 11.40 -0.02 -5.80
C LYS A 222 11.19 0.38 -4.33
N ALA A 223 10.39 -0.36 -3.57
CA ALA A 223 10.21 -0.15 -2.13
C ALA A 223 11.52 -0.37 -1.36
N ILE A 224 12.26 -1.44 -1.69
CA ILE A 224 13.59 -1.71 -1.10
C ILE A 224 14.60 -0.58 -1.37
N VAL A 225 14.52 0.09 -2.52
CA VAL A 225 15.34 1.29 -2.81
C VAL A 225 14.88 2.47 -1.95
N TRP A 226 13.58 2.79 -1.93
CA TRP A 226 13.03 3.86 -1.09
C TRP A 226 13.32 3.69 0.40
N ALA A 227 13.27 2.46 0.91
CA ALA A 227 13.55 2.16 2.31
C ALA A 227 15.06 2.30 2.67
N ARG A 228 15.95 2.11 1.70
CA ARG A 228 17.39 2.41 1.83
C ARG A 228 17.68 3.90 1.75
N GLU A 229 17.02 4.63 0.86
CA GLU A 229 17.08 6.11 0.80
C GLU A 229 16.62 6.72 2.13
N ASN A 230 15.57 6.15 2.75
CA ASN A 230 15.14 6.52 4.11
C ASN A 230 16.16 6.10 5.19
N GLN A 231 16.84 4.95 5.07
CA GLN A 231 17.91 4.54 6.00
C GLN A 231 19.09 5.51 5.99
N GLU A 232 19.48 5.97 4.79
CA GLU A 232 20.55 6.95 4.60
C GLU A 232 20.16 8.32 5.15
N MET A 233 18.95 8.80 4.81
CA MET A 233 18.39 10.05 5.35
C MET A 233 18.32 10.06 6.88
N ALA A 234 17.97 8.93 7.49
CA ALA A 234 17.92 8.76 8.94
C ALA A 234 19.30 8.66 9.62
N GLY A 235 20.41 8.64 8.88
CA GLY A 235 21.75 8.39 9.42
C GLY A 235 21.93 6.96 9.96
N LEU A 236 21.04 6.03 9.59
CA LEU A 236 21.01 4.66 10.12
C LEU A 236 21.75 3.65 9.23
N SER A 237 22.54 4.10 8.24
CA SER A 237 23.30 3.23 7.32
C SER A 237 24.25 2.26 8.03
N GLY A 238 24.74 2.60 9.22
CA GLY A 238 25.57 1.74 10.07
C GLY A 238 24.80 0.75 10.97
N LYS A 239 23.46 0.70 10.90
CA LYS A 239 22.62 -0.22 11.68
C LYS A 239 22.43 -1.57 10.98
N PRO A 240 22.25 -2.68 11.73
CA PRO A 240 22.08 -4.02 11.17
C PRO A 240 20.69 -4.23 10.53
N ILE A 241 20.49 -3.70 9.32
CA ILE A 241 19.28 -3.92 8.52
C ILE A 241 19.59 -4.80 7.30
N ARG A 242 19.06 -6.02 7.30
CA ARG A 242 19.11 -6.97 6.18
C ARG A 242 17.93 -6.74 5.23
N TRP A 243 18.19 -6.07 4.12
CA TRP A 243 17.23 -5.80 3.06
C TRP A 243 17.05 -7.00 2.11
N ILE A 244 15.83 -7.55 2.03
CA ILE A 244 15.49 -8.69 1.19
C ILE A 244 14.42 -8.30 0.16
N CYS A 245 14.71 -8.50 -1.13
CA CYS A 245 13.78 -8.32 -2.23
C CYS A 245 13.22 -9.69 -2.65
N GLU A 246 12.15 -10.16 -2.01
CA GLU A 246 11.61 -11.51 -2.17
C GLU A 246 10.11 -11.58 -1.87
N ASP A 247 9.43 -12.60 -2.38
CA ASP A 247 8.08 -12.95 -1.92
C ASP A 247 8.10 -13.33 -0.44
N ALA A 248 7.17 -12.77 0.34
CA ALA A 248 7.13 -12.94 1.79
C ALA A 248 6.88 -14.40 2.20
N MET A 249 6.03 -15.14 1.47
CA MET A 249 5.75 -16.56 1.76
C MET A 249 6.97 -17.44 1.51
N LYS A 250 7.63 -17.29 0.35
CA LYS A 250 8.93 -17.93 0.05
C LYS A 250 9.99 -17.60 1.08
N PHE A 251 10.02 -16.36 1.57
CA PHE A 251 10.95 -15.95 2.61
C PHE A 251 10.72 -16.72 3.92
N VAL A 252 9.54 -16.63 4.53
CA VAL A 252 9.28 -17.27 5.83
C VAL A 252 9.37 -18.80 5.77
N ALA A 253 8.90 -19.41 4.68
CA ALA A 253 9.04 -20.86 4.44
C ALA A 253 10.49 -21.30 4.17
N ARG A 254 11.42 -20.37 3.92
CA ARG A 254 12.87 -20.66 3.90
C ARG A 254 13.51 -20.48 5.26
N GLU A 255 13.12 -19.46 6.02
CA GLU A 255 13.63 -19.25 7.38
C GLU A 255 13.17 -20.38 8.34
N GLU A 256 11.95 -20.93 8.18
CA GLU A 256 11.48 -22.14 8.87
C GLU A 256 12.40 -23.33 8.62
N ARG A 257 12.67 -23.64 7.33
CA ARG A 257 13.60 -24.71 6.91
C ARG A 257 15.05 -24.50 7.35
N ARG A 258 15.41 -23.30 7.81
CA ARG A 258 16.72 -22.95 8.37
C ARG A 258 16.76 -22.99 9.90
N GLY A 259 15.62 -23.21 10.58
CA GLY A 259 15.53 -23.06 12.04
C GLY A 259 15.83 -21.64 12.52
N SER A 260 15.52 -20.63 11.69
CA SER A 260 15.77 -19.22 12.03
C SER A 260 14.64 -18.66 12.89
N GLY A 261 15.00 -17.91 13.94
CA GLY A 261 14.07 -17.36 14.93
C GLY A 261 14.09 -15.84 15.01
N TYR A 262 12.91 -15.23 15.16
CA TYR A 262 12.67 -13.80 15.35
C TYR A 262 11.91 -13.53 16.66
N ASP A 263 12.21 -12.42 17.31
CA ASP A 263 11.59 -12.01 18.57
C ASP A 263 10.34 -11.16 18.36
N ILE A 264 10.35 -10.34 17.30
CA ILE A 264 9.20 -9.55 16.86
C ILE A 264 9.00 -9.79 15.37
N ILE A 265 7.75 -10.06 14.97
CA ILE A 265 7.36 -10.11 13.55
C ILE A 265 6.28 -9.06 13.31
N LEU A 266 6.52 -8.17 12.33
CA LEU A 266 5.51 -7.31 11.74
C LEU A 266 5.06 -7.90 10.40
N LEU A 267 3.76 -7.86 10.16
CA LEU A 267 3.09 -8.45 9.01
C LEU A 267 2.01 -7.47 8.52
N ASP A 268 2.28 -6.72 7.45
CA ASP A 268 1.34 -5.75 6.85
C ASP A 268 0.89 -6.15 5.42
N PRO A 269 0.26 -7.32 5.24
CA PRO A 269 -0.09 -7.85 3.92
C PRO A 269 -1.19 -7.04 3.23
N PRO A 270 -1.04 -6.73 1.93
CA PRO A 270 -2.10 -6.10 1.15
C PRO A 270 -3.25 -7.09 0.88
N ALA A 271 -4.41 -6.57 0.47
CA ALA A 271 -5.58 -7.41 0.15
C ALA A 271 -5.31 -8.36 -1.04
N TYR A 272 -4.60 -7.86 -2.05
CA TYR A 272 -4.05 -8.57 -3.20
C TYR A 272 -2.59 -8.16 -3.36
N GLY A 273 -1.75 -9.00 -3.97
CA GLY A 273 -0.38 -8.61 -4.30
C GLY A 273 0.33 -9.61 -5.18
N ARG A 274 1.57 -9.31 -5.57
CA ARG A 274 2.43 -10.22 -6.34
C ARG A 274 3.87 -10.24 -5.85
N GLY A 275 4.44 -11.45 -5.83
CA GLY A 275 5.88 -11.65 -5.61
C GLY A 275 6.72 -11.31 -6.84
N PRO A 276 8.06 -11.23 -6.70
CA PRO A 276 8.96 -10.78 -7.77
C PRO A 276 8.96 -11.65 -9.03
N ASN A 277 8.51 -12.91 -8.93
CA ASN A 277 8.46 -13.88 -10.03
C ASN A 277 7.01 -14.18 -10.47
N GLY A 278 6.05 -13.34 -10.08
CA GLY A 278 4.64 -13.52 -10.39
C GLY A 278 3.89 -14.50 -9.49
N GLU A 279 4.45 -14.81 -8.31
CA GLU A 279 3.69 -15.40 -7.20
C GLU A 279 2.45 -14.55 -6.92
N VAL A 280 1.30 -15.15 -6.61
CA VAL A 280 0.05 -14.41 -6.33
C VAL A 280 -0.24 -14.47 -4.84
N TRP A 281 -0.48 -13.30 -4.24
CA TRP A 281 -0.95 -13.15 -2.87
C TRP A 281 -2.42 -12.72 -2.87
N GLN A 282 -3.24 -13.39 -2.06
CA GLN A 282 -4.61 -13.02 -1.72
C GLN A 282 -4.81 -13.18 -0.22
N LEU A 283 -5.21 -12.11 0.48
CA LEU A 283 -5.20 -12.05 1.94
C LEU A 283 -5.90 -13.25 2.61
N PHE A 284 -7.18 -13.48 2.31
CA PHE A 284 -7.95 -14.57 2.94
C PHE A 284 -7.51 -15.99 2.52
N ASP A 285 -6.77 -16.11 1.42
CA ASP A 285 -6.33 -17.37 0.83
C ASP A 285 -4.97 -17.84 1.39
N ASN A 286 -4.13 -16.89 1.80
CA ASN A 286 -2.72 -17.10 2.17
C ASN A 286 -2.36 -16.66 3.60
N LEU A 287 -3.14 -15.76 4.23
CA LEU A 287 -2.87 -15.28 5.59
C LEU A 287 -2.84 -16.41 6.65
N PRO A 288 -3.70 -17.46 6.61
CA PRO A 288 -3.61 -18.55 7.57
C PRO A 288 -2.27 -19.29 7.54
N ASP A 289 -1.78 -19.60 6.33
CA ASP A 289 -0.47 -20.24 6.12
C ASP A 289 0.68 -19.32 6.56
N MET A 290 0.59 -18.03 6.23
CA MET A 290 1.56 -17.00 6.64
C MET A 290 1.67 -16.88 8.17
N VAL A 291 0.56 -16.84 8.90
CA VAL A 291 0.55 -16.67 10.35
C VAL A 291 1.10 -17.92 11.06
N ASP A 292 0.79 -19.13 10.58
CA ASP A 292 1.39 -20.36 11.13
C ASP A 292 2.90 -20.46 10.84
N LEU A 293 3.34 -20.01 9.66
CA LEU A 293 4.76 -19.86 9.32
C LEU A 293 5.45 -18.82 10.21
N CYS A 294 4.81 -17.67 10.49
CA CYS A 294 5.33 -16.65 11.41
C CYS A 294 5.51 -17.22 12.83
N ARG A 295 4.56 -18.01 13.33
CA ARG A 295 4.74 -18.74 14.61
C ARG A 295 5.92 -19.71 14.55
N ALA A 296 6.10 -20.43 13.45
CA ALA A 296 7.16 -21.44 13.32
C ALA A 296 8.59 -20.83 13.32
N ILE A 297 8.72 -19.54 13.00
CA ILE A 297 10.00 -18.79 12.99
C ILE A 297 10.15 -17.83 14.18
N LEU A 298 9.46 -18.08 15.30
CA LEU A 298 9.74 -17.35 16.55
C LEU A 298 10.98 -17.89 17.28
N THR A 299 11.65 -17.03 18.05
CA THR A 299 12.64 -17.46 19.04
C THR A 299 11.98 -18.21 20.20
N PRO A 300 12.76 -18.90 21.06
CA PRO A 300 12.23 -19.50 22.31
C PRO A 300 11.70 -18.49 23.34
N ASN A 301 12.07 -17.21 23.23
CA ASN A 301 11.65 -16.14 24.15
C ASN A 301 11.10 -14.94 23.35
N PRO A 302 10.05 -15.11 22.54
CA PRO A 302 9.56 -14.08 21.65
C PRO A 302 8.91 -12.92 22.43
N LEU A 303 8.69 -11.78 21.77
CA LEU A 303 8.08 -10.59 22.37
C LEU A 303 6.69 -10.33 21.78
N ALA A 304 6.55 -10.30 20.45
CA ALA A 304 5.27 -10.01 19.80
C ALA A 304 5.17 -10.49 18.34
N VAL A 305 3.94 -10.67 17.86
CA VAL A 305 3.62 -10.73 16.43
C VAL A 305 2.49 -9.75 16.16
N VAL A 306 2.72 -8.79 15.25
CA VAL A 306 1.77 -7.74 14.88
C VAL A 306 1.32 -7.95 13.45
N LEU A 307 0.01 -8.16 13.27
CA LEU A 307 -0.66 -8.23 11.98
C LEU A 307 -1.51 -6.96 11.79
N THR A 308 -1.33 -6.26 10.68
CA THR A 308 -2.23 -5.20 10.20
C THR A 308 -2.85 -5.57 8.85
N ALA A 309 -4.03 -5.01 8.56
CA ALA A 309 -4.71 -5.26 7.29
C ALA A 309 -5.60 -4.06 6.89
N TYR A 310 -5.34 -3.49 5.71
CA TYR A 310 -6.14 -2.42 5.11
C TYR A 310 -7.46 -2.92 4.47
N SER A 311 -7.74 -4.23 4.53
CA SER A 311 -8.96 -4.84 3.99
C SER A 311 -10.17 -4.66 4.91
N ILE A 312 -10.62 -3.40 5.10
CA ILE A 312 -11.73 -2.99 5.99
C ILE A 312 -13.11 -3.59 5.65
N ARG A 313 -13.21 -4.48 4.65
CA ARG A 313 -14.43 -5.27 4.37
C ARG A 313 -14.57 -6.49 5.30
N ALA A 314 -13.51 -6.88 6.01
CA ALA A 314 -13.58 -7.83 7.11
C ALA A 314 -13.73 -7.08 8.44
N SER A 315 -14.32 -7.75 9.44
CA SER A 315 -14.19 -7.31 10.83
C SER A 315 -12.83 -7.71 11.39
N PHE A 316 -12.27 -6.90 12.30
CA PHE A 316 -11.07 -7.27 13.06
C PHE A 316 -11.21 -8.61 13.79
N PHE A 317 -12.43 -9.07 14.10
CA PHE A 317 -12.66 -10.40 14.68
C PHE A 317 -12.12 -11.55 13.81
N ALA A 318 -12.09 -11.42 12.47
CA ALA A 318 -11.55 -12.45 11.59
C ALA A 318 -10.04 -12.65 11.80
N ILE A 319 -9.28 -11.55 11.95
CA ILE A 319 -7.83 -11.60 12.25
C ILE A 319 -7.54 -11.76 13.75
N HIS A 320 -8.50 -11.49 14.64
CA HIS A 320 -8.41 -11.81 16.05
C HIS A 320 -8.44 -13.33 16.29
N GLU A 321 -9.48 -14.01 15.79
CA GLU A 321 -9.67 -15.45 15.98
C GLU A 321 -8.57 -16.25 15.28
N LEU A 322 -8.14 -15.85 14.08
CA LEU A 322 -6.99 -16.45 13.40
C LEU A 322 -5.73 -16.37 14.26
N MET A 323 -5.42 -15.21 14.83
CA MET A 323 -4.25 -15.06 15.72
C MET A 323 -4.40 -15.88 17.00
N ARG A 324 -5.59 -15.93 17.63
CA ARG A 324 -5.77 -16.73 18.86
C ARG A 324 -5.63 -18.22 18.63
N ASP A 325 -6.14 -18.75 17.53
CA ASP A 325 -5.92 -20.16 17.16
C ASP A 325 -4.47 -20.42 16.76
N ALA A 326 -3.88 -19.55 15.93
CA ALA A 326 -2.49 -19.70 15.51
C ALA A 326 -1.49 -19.62 16.67
N PHE A 327 -1.74 -18.84 17.72
CA PHE A 327 -0.87 -18.69 18.91
C PHE A 327 -1.30 -19.56 20.12
N THR A 328 -2.28 -20.45 19.96
CA THR A 328 -2.73 -21.39 21.01
C THR A 328 -1.60 -22.28 21.55
N GLY A 329 -1.50 -22.39 22.88
CA GLY A 329 -0.45 -23.11 23.59
C GLY A 329 0.81 -22.29 23.91
N LEU A 330 0.97 -21.07 23.37
CA LEU A 330 2.09 -20.17 23.73
C LEU A 330 1.76 -19.22 24.88
N GLY A 331 0.50 -19.15 25.32
CA GLY A 331 0.05 -18.17 26.29
C GLY A 331 0.02 -16.75 25.70
N GLY A 332 0.41 -15.76 26.50
CA GLY A 332 0.33 -14.35 26.12
C GLY A 332 -1.11 -13.82 26.02
N GLU A 333 -1.25 -12.69 25.33
CA GLU A 333 -2.53 -12.02 25.04
C GLU A 333 -2.60 -11.65 23.55
N VAL A 334 -3.79 -11.77 22.93
CA VAL A 334 -4.09 -11.19 21.62
C VAL A 334 -4.96 -9.95 21.78
N GLN A 335 -4.43 -8.82 21.33
CA GLN A 335 -5.06 -7.50 21.32
C GLN A 335 -5.48 -7.14 19.89
N SER A 336 -6.75 -6.84 19.65
CA SER A 336 -7.25 -6.58 18.28
C SER A 336 -8.35 -5.51 18.22
N GLY A 337 -8.45 -4.88 17.05
CA GLY A 337 -9.41 -3.82 16.77
C GLY A 337 -9.00 -3.02 15.53
N GLU A 338 -9.09 -1.70 15.60
CA GLU A 338 -8.89 -0.79 14.46
C GLU A 338 -7.89 0.33 14.76
N LEU A 339 -7.18 0.78 13.73
CA LEU A 339 -6.39 2.00 13.73
C LEU A 339 -7.27 3.15 13.20
N ILE A 340 -7.25 4.29 13.88
CA ILE A 340 -7.95 5.50 13.46
C ILE A 340 -7.03 6.72 13.39
N LEU A 341 -7.40 7.63 12.49
CA LEU A 341 -6.89 9.00 12.41
C LEU A 341 -7.92 9.95 13.02
N ARG A 342 -7.49 10.89 13.86
CA ARG A 342 -8.36 11.91 14.47
C ARG A 342 -8.30 13.22 13.69
N GLU A 343 -9.44 13.69 13.20
CA GLU A 343 -9.54 14.96 12.47
C GLU A 343 -9.30 16.19 13.37
N ARG A 344 -8.50 17.14 12.87
CA ARG A 344 -8.29 18.44 13.52
C ARG A 344 -9.49 19.39 13.39
N SER A 345 -10.27 19.31 12.31
CA SER A 345 -11.45 20.17 12.08
C SER A 345 -12.63 19.90 13.02
N SER A 346 -12.81 18.64 13.43
CA SER A 346 -14.10 18.15 13.93
C SER A 346 -14.01 17.08 15.04
N ALA A 347 -12.80 16.60 15.35
CA ALA A 347 -12.56 15.41 16.17
C ALA A 347 -13.26 14.11 15.69
N ARG A 348 -13.73 14.02 14.43
CA ARG A 348 -14.17 12.75 13.83
C ARG A 348 -13.02 11.74 13.78
N ALA A 349 -13.38 10.46 13.87
CA ALA A 349 -12.48 9.34 13.62
C ALA A 349 -12.63 8.88 12.16
N LEU A 350 -11.51 8.73 11.48
CA LEU A 350 -11.42 8.03 10.20
C LEU A 350 -10.68 6.71 10.43
N SER A 351 -11.33 5.57 10.23
CA SER A 351 -10.68 4.26 10.34
C SER A 351 -9.76 4.03 9.14
N THR A 352 -8.65 3.31 9.33
CA THR A 352 -7.64 3.09 8.29
C THR A 352 -7.37 1.61 8.02
N SER A 353 -7.21 0.84 9.09
CA SER A 353 -6.80 -0.56 9.01
C SER A 353 -7.22 -1.33 10.27
N LEU A 354 -7.41 -2.63 10.09
CA LEU A 354 -7.61 -3.59 11.17
C LEU A 354 -6.25 -3.98 11.76
N PHE A 355 -6.18 -4.31 13.05
CA PHE A 355 -5.00 -4.93 13.63
C PHE A 355 -5.31 -6.11 14.54
N SER A 356 -4.30 -6.98 14.68
CA SER A 356 -4.28 -8.08 15.63
C SER A 356 -2.84 -8.32 16.08
N ARG A 357 -2.55 -8.09 17.36
CA ARG A 357 -1.23 -8.24 17.97
C ARG A 357 -1.28 -9.34 19.03
N TRP A 358 -0.50 -10.40 18.84
CA TRP A 358 -0.11 -11.29 19.94
C TRP A 358 1.10 -10.70 20.66
N GLY A 359 1.05 -10.65 21.99
CA GLY A 359 2.19 -10.34 22.86
C GLY A 359 2.48 -11.53 23.79
N ALA A 360 3.77 -11.78 24.04
CA ALA A 360 4.23 -12.77 25.01
C ALA A 360 3.88 -12.36 26.47
N LYS A 361 4.19 -13.24 27.43
CA LYS A 361 4.05 -12.98 28.87
C LYS A 361 5.27 -12.29 29.47
#